data_AF-A0A920FMS3-F1
#
_entry.id   AF-A0A920FMS3-F1
#
_cell.length_a   1.000
_cell.length_b   1.000
_cell.length_c   1.000
_cell.angle_alpha   90.00
_cell.angle_beta   90.00
_cell.angle_gamma   90.00
#
_symmetry.space_group_name_H-M   'P 1'
#
loop_
_entity.id
_entity.type
_entity.pdbx_description
1 polymer ?
#
loop_
_entity_poly.entity_id
_entity_poly.type
_entity_poly.pdbx_seq_one_letter_code
_entity_poly.pdbx_strand_id
1 'polypeptide(L)' 'MVFRHGSGADPQDYQKLKETGICRRCNLERVDLQGAQLKGVNLGGANLKNADLTLTNLESANLGGADLRGANWTGPS' A
#
# COMPACT_ATOMS: atom_id res chain seq x y z
N MET A 1 9.33 -5.54 9.19
CA MET A 1 8.72 -4.38 8.52
C MET A 1 7.79 -3.68 9.48
N VAL A 2 8.03 -2.41 9.78
CA VAL A 2 7.14 -1.60 10.62
C VAL A 2 6.33 -0.76 9.65
N PHE A 3 5.01 -0.95 9.65
CA PHE A 3 4.11 -0.09 8.89
C PHE A 3 3.32 0.74 9.90
N ARG A 4 3.09 2.02 9.64
CA ARG A 4 2.27 2.87 10.51
C ARG A 4 0.94 3.16 9.83
N HIS A 5 -0.16 3.03 10.56
CA HIS A 5 -1.47 3.38 10.02
C HIS A 5 -1.64 4.91 10.09
N GLY A 6 -1.84 5.54 8.93
CA GLY A 6 -2.33 6.93 8.89
C GLY A 6 -3.75 6.98 9.42
N SER A 7 -4.18 8.15 9.89
CA SER A 7 -5.54 8.39 10.40
C SER A 7 -6.68 8.08 9.41
N GLY A 8 -6.38 7.85 8.12
CA GLY A 8 -7.35 7.52 7.08
C GLY A 8 -7.44 6.03 6.72
N ALA A 9 -6.48 5.19 7.12
CA ALA A 9 -6.46 3.77 6.74
C ALA A 9 -7.40 2.94 7.64
N ASP A 10 -8.04 1.92 7.06
CA ASP A 10 -8.81 0.94 7.83
C ASP A 10 -7.85 -0.07 8.49
N PRO A 11 -7.87 -0.21 9.84
CA PRO A 11 -7.00 -1.17 10.54
C PRO A 11 -7.17 -2.63 10.08
N GLN A 12 -8.37 -3.03 9.65
CA GLN A 12 -8.63 -4.39 9.19
C GLN A 12 -7.98 -4.66 7.84
N ASP A 13 -8.10 -3.70 6.91
CA ASP A 13 -7.46 -3.79 5.60
C ASP A 13 -5.93 -3.82 5.73
N TYR A 14 -5.40 -3.06 6.66
CA TYR A 14 -3.99 -3.08 7.00
C TYR A 14 -3.53 -4.44 7.52
N GLN A 15 -4.30 -5.10 8.40
CA GLN A 15 -3.95 -6.47 8.84
C GLN A 15 -4.09 -7.48 7.70
N LYS A 16 -5.14 -7.35 6.88
CA LYS A 16 -5.35 -8.21 5.72
C LYS A 16 -4.20 -8.13 4.72
N LEU A 17 -3.67 -6.93 4.46
CA LEU A 17 -2.48 -6.72 3.62
C LEU A 17 -1.28 -7.51 4.16
N LYS A 18 -1.05 -7.47 5.47
CA LYS A 18 0.07 -8.19 6.12
C LYS A 18 -0.06 -9.70 6.07
N GLU A 19 -1.26 -10.19 6.33
CA GLU A 19 -1.50 -11.64 6.48
C GLU A 19 -1.60 -12.34 5.13
N THR A 20 -2.17 -11.67 4.13
CA THR A 20 -2.58 -12.33 2.89
C THR A 20 -1.91 -11.79 1.63
N GLY A 21 -1.37 -10.58 1.64
CA GLY A 21 -0.91 -9.91 0.42
C GLY A 21 -2.03 -9.61 -0.59
N ILE A 22 -3.31 -9.69 -0.16
CA ILE A 22 -4.48 -9.43 -1.01
C ILE A 22 -5.31 -8.32 -0.37
N CYS A 23 -5.21 -7.12 -0.92
CA CYS A 23 -5.94 -5.94 -0.46
C CYS A 23 -6.70 -5.24 -1.59
N ARG A 24 -7.64 -5.98 -2.20
CA ARG A 24 -8.50 -5.44 -3.27
C ARG A 24 -9.52 -4.46 -2.68
N ARG A 25 -9.56 -3.23 -3.21
CA ARG A 25 -10.43 -2.14 -2.74
C ARG A 25 -10.27 -1.77 -1.25
N CYS A 26 -9.12 -2.12 -0.67
CA CYS A 26 -8.80 -1.73 0.68
C CYS A 26 -8.67 -0.21 0.83
N ASN A 27 -9.00 0.30 2.01
CA ASN A 27 -8.69 1.65 2.39
C ASN A 27 -7.33 1.74 3.10
N LEU A 28 -6.32 2.15 2.34
CA LEU A 28 -4.94 2.35 2.79
C LEU A 28 -4.55 3.83 2.66
N GLU A 29 -5.50 4.75 2.83
CA GLU A 29 -5.23 6.19 2.75
C GLU A 29 -4.24 6.62 3.84
N ARG A 30 -3.22 7.40 3.46
CA ARG A 30 -2.17 7.93 4.35
C ARG A 30 -1.35 6.86 5.07
N VAL A 31 -1.38 5.61 4.60
CA VAL A 31 -0.57 4.55 5.21
C VAL A 31 0.92 4.82 4.99
N ASP A 32 1.73 4.52 6.00
CA ASP A 32 3.19 4.47 5.86
C ASP A 32 3.59 3.04 5.49
N LEU A 33 3.98 2.86 4.23
CA LEU A 33 4.52 1.64 3.66
C LEU A 33 6.00 1.80 3.31
N GLN A 34 6.71 2.78 3.88
CA GLN A 34 8.10 3.04 3.53
C GLN A 34 8.97 1.78 3.67
N GLY A 35 9.69 1.45 2.59
CA GLY A 35 10.57 0.30 2.51
C GLY A 35 9.88 -1.05 2.36
N ALA A 36 8.53 -1.10 2.30
CA ALA A 36 7.76 -2.34 2.37
C ALA A 36 8.07 -3.33 1.23
N GLN A 37 7.99 -4.64 1.52
CA GLN A 37 8.12 -5.71 0.53
C GLN A 37 6.72 -6.13 0.09
N LEU A 38 6.21 -5.51 -0.97
CA LEU A 38 4.88 -5.77 -1.54
C LEU A 38 4.98 -6.43 -2.93
N LYS A 39 6.06 -7.20 -3.17
CA LYS A 39 6.25 -7.94 -4.41
C LYS A 39 5.10 -8.91 -4.64
N GLY A 40 4.45 -8.83 -5.81
CA GLY A 40 3.34 -9.70 -6.19
C GLY A 40 2.02 -9.46 -5.45
N VAL A 41 1.93 -8.45 -4.58
CA VAL A 41 0.72 -8.16 -3.79
C VAL A 41 -0.41 -7.66 -4.70
N ASN A 42 -1.65 -8.03 -4.39
CA ASN A 42 -2.83 -7.56 -5.11
C ASN A 42 -3.50 -6.38 -4.39
N LEU A 43 -3.25 -5.17 -4.88
CA LEU A 43 -3.80 -3.89 -4.43
C LEU A 43 -4.88 -3.36 -5.40
N GLY A 44 -5.49 -4.22 -6.22
CA GLY A 44 -6.43 -3.80 -7.25
C GLY A 44 -7.62 -3.00 -6.69
N GLY A 45 -7.77 -1.76 -7.13
CA GLY A 45 -8.81 -0.84 -6.65
C GLY A 45 -8.57 -0.23 -5.27
N ALA A 46 -7.41 -0.46 -4.63
CA ALA A 46 -7.14 0.07 -3.29
C ALA A 46 -7.06 1.61 -3.28
N ASN A 47 -7.53 2.23 -2.19
CA ASN A 47 -7.30 3.65 -1.92
C ASN A 47 -5.93 3.80 -1.27
N LEU A 48 -4.95 4.32 -1.99
CA LEU A 48 -3.58 4.60 -1.54
C LEU A 48 -3.30 6.12 -1.54
N LYS A 49 -4.34 6.95 -1.46
CA LYS A 49 -4.19 8.41 -1.45
C LYS A 49 -3.24 8.83 -0.34
N ASN A 50 -2.31 9.71 -0.66
CA ASN A 50 -1.33 10.24 0.29
C ASN A 50 -0.52 9.17 1.05
N ALA A 51 -0.47 7.92 0.56
CA ALA A 51 0.34 6.88 1.16
C ALA A 51 1.84 7.16 0.92
N ASP A 52 2.69 6.82 1.89
CA ASP A 52 4.13 6.82 1.68
C ASP A 52 4.58 5.45 1.19
N LEU A 53 4.92 5.35 -0.09
CA LEU A 53 5.43 4.16 -0.78
C LEU A 53 6.93 4.27 -1.07
N THR A 54 7.63 5.23 -0.45
CA THR A 54 9.08 5.43 -0.62
C THR A 54 9.84 4.14 -0.35
N LEU A 55 10.74 3.73 -1.25
CA LEU A 55 11.52 2.48 -1.15
C LEU A 55 10.67 1.19 -1.08
N THR A 56 9.37 1.25 -1.40
CA THR A 56 8.52 0.06 -1.43
C THR A 56 8.84 -0.78 -2.66
N ASN A 57 9.08 -2.08 -2.45
CA ASN A 57 9.16 -3.05 -3.53
C ASN A 57 7.75 -3.43 -4.01
N LEU A 58 7.32 -2.82 -5.11
CA LEU A 58 6.05 -3.09 -5.79
C LEU A 58 6.23 -3.99 -7.04
N GLU A 59 7.37 -4.70 -7.17
CA GLU A 59 7.62 -5.56 -8.31
C GLU A 59 6.48 -6.57 -8.50
N SER A 60 5.91 -6.65 -9.70
CA SER A 60 4.76 -7.52 -10.01
C SER A 60 3.50 -7.30 -9.17
N ALA A 61 3.39 -6.20 -8.41
CA ALA A 61 2.17 -5.88 -7.66
C ALA A 61 1.03 -5.48 -8.62
N ASN A 62 -0.19 -5.94 -8.34
CA ASN A 62 -1.37 -5.52 -9.09
C ASN A 62 -1.93 -4.23 -8.48
N LEU A 63 -1.73 -3.10 -9.16
CA LEU A 63 -2.28 -1.78 -8.80
C LEU A 63 -3.45 -1.36 -9.71
N GLY A 64 -4.04 -2.31 -10.46
CA GLY A 64 -5.12 -2.02 -11.41
C GLY A 64 -6.29 -1.29 -10.75
N GLY A 65 -6.51 -0.03 -11.15
CA GLY A 65 -7.57 0.82 -10.60
C GLY A 65 -7.32 1.36 -9.18
N ALA A 66 -6.11 1.18 -8.61
CA ALA A 66 -5.76 1.78 -7.33
C ALA A 66 -5.68 3.31 -7.43
N ASP A 67 -6.09 4.01 -6.38
CA ASP A 67 -6.02 5.47 -6.30
C ASP A 67 -4.73 5.90 -5.60
N LEU A 68 -3.75 6.37 -6.37
CA LEU A 68 -2.42 6.78 -5.90
C LEU A 68 -2.27 8.31 -5.78
N ARG A 69 -3.37 9.08 -5.82
CA ARG A 69 -3.28 10.55 -5.79
C ARG A 69 -2.59 11.04 -4.52
N GLY A 70 -1.52 11.82 -4.69
CA GLY A 70 -0.72 12.35 -3.58
C GLY A 70 0.17 11.30 -2.89
N ALA A 71 0.17 10.05 -3.34
CA ALA A 71 1.10 9.05 -2.81
C ALA A 71 2.54 9.46 -3.14
N ASN A 72 3.44 9.32 -2.17
CA ASN A 72 4.87 9.49 -2.41
C ASN A 72 5.44 8.16 -2.88
N TRP A 73 6.01 8.11 -4.09
CA TRP A 73 6.70 6.93 -4.58
C TRP A 73 8.04 7.33 -5.17
N THR A 74 9.09 6.88 -4.50
CA THR A 74 10.44 6.82 -5.05
C THR A 74 10.83 5.34 -5.05
N GLY A 75 11.12 4.81 -6.24
CA GLY A 75 11.55 3.42 -6.38
C GLY A 75 12.87 3.17 -5.63
N PRO A 76 13.21 1.90 -5.33
CA PRO A 76 14.55 1.57 -4.88
C PRO A 76 15.55 2.02 -5.96
N SER A 77 16.62 2.72 -5.55
CA SER A 77 17.76 3.05 -6.41
C SER A 77 18.44 1.81 -6.97
#